data_AF-A0A917SJB6-F1
#
_entry.id   AF-A0A917SJB6-F1
#
_cell.length_a   1.000
_cell.length_b   1.000
_cell.length_c   1.000
_cell.angle_alpha   90.00
_cell.angle_beta   90.00
_cell.angle_gamma   90.00
#
_symmetry.space_group_name_H-M   'P 1'
#
loop_
_entity.id
_entity.type
_entity.pdbx_description
1 polymer ?
#
loop_
_entity_poly.entity_id
_entity_poly.type
_entity_poly.pdbx_seq_one_letter_code
_entity_poly.pdbx_strand_id
1 'polypeptide(L)'
;MKVVDSTPQKMIYQAVCPAGSGGCHKLGPVQMNTLRRQLTTYVRSRSSSSTTAAYYILDDYVPGLATVLASAYNTIREADPHRATVCALALPVVQINADQTQVTGAITKFRRALRNYSPSWCNAVMIYAYARSSRTPETRGEYDWRMSTTLSKAVSALRARGWSPTRSPLIGVPQAFGYWPRLPSAGSPGPGQYRSAPTESELADQITAYCKAGAVSIVGYAWNDQSSGHVSELYNTEALRKGFTTGVRDCRTSYWG
;
A
#
# COMPACT_ATOMS: atom_id res chain seq x y z
N MET A 1 14.02 -10.75 -9.43
CA MET A 1 13.12 -10.08 -8.47
C MET A 1 11.71 -10.11 -9.03
N LYS A 2 10.71 -10.47 -8.21
CA LYS A 2 9.28 -10.41 -8.59
C LYS A 2 8.69 -9.09 -8.09
N VAL A 3 7.72 -8.51 -8.80
CA VAL A 3 7.08 -7.23 -8.45
C VAL A 3 5.57 -7.35 -8.40
N VAL A 4 4.94 -6.54 -7.54
CA VAL A 4 3.51 -6.23 -7.62
C VAL A 4 3.39 -5.01 -8.54
N ASP A 5 2.82 -5.19 -9.73
CA ASP A 5 2.75 -4.14 -10.75
C ASP A 5 1.62 -3.14 -10.42
N SER A 6 2.00 -1.89 -10.16
CA SER A 6 1.10 -0.78 -9.84
C SER A 6 0.59 -0.02 -11.07
N THR A 7 0.96 -0.42 -12.28
CA THR A 7 0.52 0.26 -13.49
C THR A 7 -1.01 0.21 -13.68
N PRO A 8 -1.71 -0.92 -13.44
CA PRO A 8 -3.18 -0.93 -13.45
C PRO A 8 -3.79 0.06 -12.47
N GLN A 9 -3.24 0.16 -11.25
CA GLN A 9 -3.64 1.18 -10.27
C GLN A 9 -3.50 2.60 -10.84
N LYS A 10 -2.36 2.93 -11.47
CA LYS A 10 -2.14 4.25 -12.07
C LYS A 10 -3.15 4.55 -13.17
N MET A 11 -3.47 3.58 -14.01
CA MET A 11 -4.46 3.72 -15.10
C MET A 11 -5.86 3.97 -14.55
N ILE A 12 -6.27 3.24 -13.51
CA ILE A 12 -7.55 3.43 -12.83
C ILE A 12 -7.60 4.82 -12.19
N TYR A 13 -6.54 5.23 -11.50
CA TYR A 13 -6.44 6.55 -10.87
C TYR A 13 -6.51 7.67 -11.92
N GLN A 14 -5.78 7.57 -13.03
CA GLN A 14 -5.81 8.56 -14.11
C GLN A 14 -7.19 8.67 -14.78
N ALA A 15 -7.91 7.55 -14.91
CA ALA A 15 -9.27 7.58 -15.45
C ALA A 15 -10.22 8.34 -14.50
N VAL A 16 -10.14 8.06 -13.20
CA VAL A 16 -11.07 8.60 -12.18
C VAL A 16 -10.69 10.01 -11.75
N CYS A 17 -9.41 10.32 -11.68
CA CYS A 17 -8.83 11.58 -11.22
C CYS A 17 -7.86 12.15 -12.28
N PRO A 18 -8.34 12.48 -13.50
CA PRO A 18 -7.46 12.98 -14.54
C PRO A 18 -6.83 14.31 -14.14
N ALA A 19 -5.60 14.55 -14.61
CA ALA A 19 -4.91 15.80 -14.34
C ALA A 19 -5.72 16.99 -14.87
N GLY A 20 -5.87 18.04 -14.05
CA GLY A 20 -6.57 19.26 -14.43
C GLY A 20 -8.10 19.24 -14.31
N SER A 21 -8.74 18.13 -13.89
CA SER A 21 -10.22 18.04 -13.80
C SER A 21 -10.84 18.65 -12.54
N GLY A 22 -10.06 19.30 -11.67
CA GLY A 22 -10.56 19.86 -10.39
C GLY A 22 -10.96 18.81 -9.35
N GLY A 23 -10.82 17.52 -9.64
CA GLY A 23 -11.13 16.43 -8.70
C GLY A 23 -11.43 15.10 -9.37
N CYS A 24 -11.67 14.10 -8.54
CA CYS A 24 -12.04 12.76 -8.97
C CYS A 24 -13.55 12.65 -9.29
N HIS A 25 -13.92 11.83 -10.26
CA HIS A 25 -15.30 11.71 -10.73
C HIS A 25 -15.67 10.25 -11.08
N LYS A 26 -16.98 9.97 -11.12
CA LYS A 26 -17.47 8.67 -11.59
C LYS A 26 -17.27 8.56 -13.10
N LEU A 27 -16.84 7.38 -13.57
CA LEU A 27 -16.67 7.12 -15.00
C LEU A 27 -18.03 6.86 -15.67
N GLY A 28 -18.30 7.58 -16.76
CA GLY A 28 -19.38 7.25 -17.68
C GLY A 28 -19.07 6.01 -18.54
N PRO A 29 -20.04 5.48 -19.31
CA PRO A 29 -19.87 4.26 -20.10
C PRO A 29 -18.68 4.30 -21.08
N VAL A 30 -18.47 5.44 -21.76
CA VAL A 30 -17.37 5.62 -22.72
C VAL A 30 -16.00 5.59 -22.03
N GLN A 31 -15.87 6.25 -20.88
CA GLN A 31 -14.64 6.28 -20.08
C GLN A 31 -14.35 4.89 -19.49
N MET A 32 -15.38 4.19 -19.01
CA MET A 32 -15.25 2.82 -18.52
C MET A 32 -14.75 1.87 -19.63
N ASN A 33 -15.34 1.93 -20.83
CA ASN A 33 -14.89 1.12 -21.96
C ASN A 33 -13.46 1.43 -22.38
N THR A 34 -13.06 2.70 -22.31
CA THR A 34 -11.68 3.13 -22.58
C THR A 34 -10.72 2.54 -21.56
N LEU A 35 -11.03 2.65 -20.26
CA LEU A 35 -10.23 2.06 -19.18
C LEU A 35 -10.10 0.54 -19.36
N ARG A 36 -11.20 -0.16 -19.64
CA ARG A 36 -11.18 -1.62 -19.88
C ARG A 36 -10.25 -1.99 -21.03
N ARG A 37 -10.38 -1.32 -22.19
CA ARG A 37 -9.51 -1.58 -23.35
C ARG A 37 -8.03 -1.35 -23.01
N GLN A 38 -7.73 -0.25 -22.33
CA GLN A 38 -6.36 0.07 -21.92
C GLN A 38 -5.80 -1.00 -20.97
N LEU A 39 -6.57 -1.40 -19.95
CA LEU A 39 -6.19 -2.45 -19.00
C LEU A 39 -5.95 -3.79 -19.72
N THR A 40 -6.85 -4.20 -20.62
CA THR A 40 -6.70 -5.43 -21.39
C THR A 40 -5.41 -5.42 -22.21
N THR A 41 -5.14 -4.33 -22.95
CA THR A 41 -3.91 -4.20 -23.75
C THR A 41 -2.68 -4.28 -22.86
N TYR A 42 -2.66 -3.55 -21.73
CA TYR A 42 -1.54 -3.56 -20.81
C TYR A 42 -1.28 -4.94 -20.22
N VAL A 43 -2.30 -5.56 -19.63
CA VAL A 43 -2.20 -6.86 -18.97
C VAL A 43 -1.74 -7.95 -19.95
N ARG A 44 -2.31 -7.97 -21.17
CA ARG A 44 -1.87 -8.92 -22.22
C ARG A 44 -0.41 -8.72 -22.61
N SER A 45 0.07 -7.48 -22.70
CA SER A 45 1.49 -7.21 -22.99
C SER A 45 2.44 -7.68 -21.87
N ARG A 46 1.92 -7.93 -20.67
CA ARG A 46 2.67 -8.37 -19.49
C ARG A 46 2.38 -9.81 -19.09
N SER A 47 1.47 -10.51 -19.77
CA SER A 47 1.04 -11.85 -19.35
C SER A 47 2.16 -12.89 -19.44
N SER A 48 3.14 -12.68 -20.32
CA SER A 48 4.36 -13.52 -20.41
C SER A 48 5.48 -13.07 -19.47
N SER A 49 5.34 -11.96 -18.74
CA SER A 49 6.40 -11.40 -17.90
C SER A 49 6.71 -12.30 -16.70
N SER A 50 7.91 -12.87 -16.66
CA SER A 50 8.36 -13.63 -15.51
C SER A 50 8.63 -12.76 -14.27
N THR A 51 8.63 -11.43 -14.39
CA THR A 51 8.91 -10.53 -13.25
C THR A 51 7.65 -10.08 -12.52
N THR A 52 6.47 -10.11 -13.16
CA THR A 52 5.21 -9.66 -12.53
C THR A 52 4.60 -10.81 -11.72
N ALA A 53 4.47 -10.61 -10.40
CA ALA A 53 3.85 -11.59 -9.48
C ALA A 53 2.33 -11.39 -9.37
N ALA A 54 1.89 -10.14 -9.36
CA ALA A 54 0.49 -9.76 -9.19
C ALA A 54 0.24 -8.35 -9.72
N TYR A 55 -1.04 -8.01 -9.92
CA TYR A 55 -1.49 -6.67 -10.30
C TYR A 55 -2.12 -5.95 -9.12
N TYR A 56 -1.76 -4.70 -8.93
CA TYR A 56 -2.31 -3.84 -7.90
C TYR A 56 -3.35 -2.88 -8.51
N ILE A 57 -4.57 -2.82 -7.93
CA ILE A 57 -5.71 -2.13 -8.56
C ILE A 57 -6.15 -0.79 -7.95
N LEU A 58 -5.90 -0.46 -6.67
CA LEU A 58 -5.94 0.95 -6.22
C LEU A 58 -5.44 1.20 -4.80
N ASP A 59 -5.10 2.46 -4.52
CA ASP A 59 -4.62 2.97 -3.24
C ASP A 59 -5.58 3.87 -2.44
N ASP A 60 -6.66 4.38 -3.04
CA ASP A 60 -7.22 5.64 -2.53
C ASP A 60 -8.69 5.64 -2.13
N TYR A 61 -8.99 6.64 -1.30
CA TYR A 61 -10.26 6.85 -0.61
C TYR A 61 -11.34 7.55 -1.46
N VAL A 62 -11.16 7.65 -2.78
CA VAL A 62 -12.14 8.31 -3.65
C VAL A 62 -13.48 7.59 -3.50
N PRO A 63 -14.54 8.26 -3.01
CA PRO A 63 -15.84 7.61 -2.82
C PRO A 63 -16.41 7.10 -4.14
N GLY A 64 -17.01 5.91 -4.13
CA GLY A 64 -17.76 5.38 -5.28
C GLY A 64 -16.93 4.60 -6.31
N LEU A 65 -15.73 4.16 -5.93
CA LEU A 65 -14.84 3.40 -6.80
C LEU A 65 -15.19 1.91 -6.95
N ALA A 66 -16.03 1.35 -6.08
CA ALA A 66 -16.28 -0.09 -6.02
C ALA A 66 -16.64 -0.69 -7.39
N THR A 67 -17.49 -0.03 -8.17
CA THR A 67 -17.87 -0.49 -9.52
C THR A 67 -16.70 -0.44 -10.51
N VAL A 68 -15.88 0.62 -10.47
CA VAL A 68 -14.69 0.74 -11.33
C VAL A 68 -13.69 -0.37 -11.01
N LEU A 69 -13.46 -0.63 -9.71
CA LEU A 69 -12.51 -1.63 -9.26
C LEU A 69 -12.97 -3.06 -9.55
N ALA A 70 -14.27 -3.36 -9.39
CA ALA A 70 -14.83 -4.63 -9.81
C ALA A 70 -14.69 -4.83 -11.33
N SER A 71 -14.90 -3.79 -12.14
CA SER A 71 -14.71 -3.85 -13.59
C SER A 71 -13.23 -4.06 -13.97
N ALA A 72 -12.32 -3.37 -13.29
CA ALA A 72 -10.88 -3.54 -13.49
C ALA A 72 -10.42 -4.95 -13.13
N TYR A 73 -10.87 -5.49 -11.99
CA TYR A 73 -10.61 -6.88 -11.61
C TYR A 73 -11.07 -7.86 -12.70
N ASN A 74 -12.33 -7.78 -13.14
CA ASN A 74 -12.85 -8.69 -14.17
C ASN A 74 -12.02 -8.58 -15.46
N THR A 75 -11.68 -7.36 -15.87
CA THR A 75 -10.85 -7.11 -17.06
C THR A 75 -9.46 -7.73 -16.94
N ILE A 76 -8.81 -7.59 -15.77
CA ILE A 76 -7.50 -8.21 -15.51
C ILE A 76 -7.62 -9.73 -15.53
N ARG A 77 -8.65 -10.31 -14.89
CA ARG A 77 -8.85 -11.76 -14.84
C ARG A 77 -9.15 -12.38 -16.21
N GLU A 78 -9.89 -11.66 -17.05
CA GLU A 78 -10.13 -12.04 -18.45
C GLU A 78 -8.84 -11.98 -19.29
N ALA A 79 -7.97 -11.00 -19.05
CA ALA A 79 -6.74 -10.80 -19.81
C ALA A 79 -5.57 -11.68 -19.32
N ASP A 80 -5.54 -12.03 -18.03
CA ASP A 80 -4.53 -12.85 -17.38
C ASP A 80 -5.16 -13.62 -16.20
N PRO A 81 -5.68 -14.83 -16.44
CA PRO A 81 -6.30 -15.64 -15.41
C PRO A 81 -5.28 -16.25 -14.42
N HIS A 82 -3.98 -16.10 -14.63
CA HIS A 82 -2.98 -16.73 -13.77
C HIS A 82 -2.43 -15.79 -12.70
N ARG A 83 -2.40 -14.48 -12.95
CA ARG A 83 -1.93 -13.51 -11.96
C ARG A 83 -3.03 -13.05 -11.02
N ALA A 84 -2.64 -12.93 -9.75
CA ALA A 84 -3.49 -12.43 -8.68
C ALA A 84 -3.69 -10.91 -8.79
N THR A 85 -4.84 -10.45 -8.34
CA THR A 85 -5.11 -9.03 -8.09
C THR A 85 -4.98 -8.73 -6.60
N VAL A 86 -4.25 -7.67 -6.26
CA VAL A 86 -3.96 -7.22 -4.89
C VAL A 86 -4.71 -5.92 -4.62
N CYS A 87 -5.38 -5.87 -3.47
CA CYS A 87 -6.04 -4.66 -2.97
C CYS A 87 -5.23 -4.10 -1.81
N ALA A 88 -4.68 -2.89 -1.98
CA ALA A 88 -3.82 -2.29 -0.97
C ALA A 88 -4.54 -1.23 -0.15
N LEU A 89 -4.20 -1.17 1.14
CA LEU A 89 -4.85 -0.32 2.12
C LEU A 89 -3.79 0.37 2.99
N ALA A 90 -3.83 1.70 3.02
CA ALA A 90 -3.00 2.50 3.90
C ALA A 90 -3.37 2.26 5.36
N LEU A 91 -2.36 2.04 6.19
CA LEU A 91 -2.50 2.05 7.64
C LEU A 91 -1.48 3.01 8.25
N PRO A 92 -1.90 4.17 8.79
CA PRO A 92 -0.97 5.04 9.50
C PRO A 92 -0.33 4.32 10.68
N VAL A 93 1.00 4.37 10.77
CA VAL A 93 1.74 4.06 12.00
C VAL A 93 1.55 5.26 12.93
N VAL A 94 1.02 5.00 14.12
CA VAL A 94 0.75 6.03 15.13
C VAL A 94 1.95 6.19 16.06
N GLN A 95 1.99 7.29 16.80
CA GLN A 95 3.03 7.50 17.80
C GLN A 95 2.93 6.47 18.94
N ILE A 96 4.04 6.18 19.62
CA ILE A 96 4.09 5.20 20.71
C ILE A 96 3.19 5.58 21.88
N ASN A 97 3.01 6.88 22.12
CA ASN A 97 2.13 7.48 23.11
C ASN A 97 0.81 7.99 22.50
N ALA A 98 0.43 7.50 21.33
CA ALA A 98 -0.81 7.91 20.68
C ALA A 98 -2.01 7.62 21.57
N ASP A 99 -2.82 8.65 21.79
CA ASP A 99 -4.10 8.50 22.46
C ASP A 99 -5.12 7.72 21.61
N GLN A 100 -6.25 7.39 22.22
CA GLN A 100 -7.33 6.67 21.55
C GLN A 100 -7.92 7.46 20.35
N THR A 101 -7.84 8.78 20.34
CA THR A 101 -8.32 9.63 19.23
C THR A 101 -7.46 9.43 17.99
N GLN A 102 -6.14 9.42 18.14
CA GLN A 102 -5.19 9.18 17.05
C GLN A 102 -5.37 7.77 16.46
N VAL A 103 -5.47 6.75 17.32
CA VAL A 103 -5.72 5.37 16.89
C VAL A 103 -7.07 5.26 16.15
N THR A 104 -8.12 5.88 16.69
CA THR A 104 -9.45 5.90 16.06
C THR A 104 -9.42 6.60 14.71
N GLY A 105 -8.68 7.70 14.59
CA GLY A 105 -8.47 8.43 13.33
C GLY A 105 -7.80 7.57 12.26
N ALA A 106 -6.74 6.83 12.62
CA ALA A 106 -6.06 5.91 11.71
C ALA A 106 -7.01 4.80 11.21
N ILE A 107 -7.75 4.16 12.11
CA ILE A 107 -8.70 3.10 11.76
C ILE A 107 -9.90 3.62 10.96
N THR A 108 -10.34 4.85 11.21
CA THR A 108 -11.42 5.48 10.44
C THR A 108 -11.01 5.69 8.98
N LYS A 109 -9.77 6.14 8.73
CA LYS A 109 -9.22 6.28 7.37
C LYS A 109 -9.13 4.92 6.67
N PHE A 110 -8.62 3.90 7.36
CA PHE A 110 -8.55 2.53 6.85
C PHE A 110 -9.94 1.99 6.47
N ARG A 111 -10.92 2.10 7.37
CA ARG A 111 -12.32 1.67 7.13
C ARG A 111 -12.97 2.41 5.98
N ARG A 112 -12.66 3.69 5.79
CA ARG A 112 -13.16 4.47 4.66
C ARG A 112 -12.63 3.94 3.33
N ALA A 113 -11.32 3.68 3.23
CA ALA A 113 -10.74 3.07 2.03
C ALA A 113 -11.34 1.67 1.78
N LEU A 114 -11.49 0.88 2.84
CA LEU A 114 -12.04 -0.47 2.78
C LEU A 114 -13.46 -0.54 2.18
N ARG A 115 -14.27 0.53 2.25
CA ARG A 115 -15.61 0.57 1.62
C ARG A 115 -15.56 0.40 0.11
N ASN A 116 -14.45 0.78 -0.52
CA ASN A 116 -14.31 0.62 -1.95
C ASN A 116 -14.04 -0.83 -2.34
N TYR A 117 -13.53 -1.69 -1.44
CA TYR A 117 -13.05 -3.03 -1.74
C TYR A 117 -13.99 -4.16 -1.32
N SER A 118 -13.86 -5.32 -1.97
CA SER A 118 -14.57 -6.56 -1.64
C SER A 118 -13.64 -7.77 -1.74
N PRO A 119 -13.82 -8.79 -0.88
CA PRO A 119 -13.12 -10.07 -1.04
C PRO A 119 -13.46 -10.79 -2.35
N SER A 120 -14.57 -10.45 -3.03
CA SER A 120 -14.96 -11.09 -4.30
C SER A 120 -14.11 -10.70 -5.51
N TRP A 121 -13.33 -9.63 -5.41
CA TRP A 121 -12.51 -9.13 -6.52
C TRP A 121 -11.10 -8.70 -6.08
N CYS A 122 -10.61 -9.33 -5.01
CA CYS A 122 -9.28 -9.13 -4.46
C CYS A 122 -8.70 -10.48 -3.99
N ASN A 123 -7.70 -11.00 -4.71
CA ASN A 123 -7.08 -12.28 -4.40
C ASN A 123 -6.13 -12.20 -3.20
N ALA A 124 -5.63 -11.00 -2.88
CA ALA A 124 -4.85 -10.76 -1.68
C ALA A 124 -5.10 -9.35 -1.15
N VAL A 125 -4.91 -9.16 0.16
CA VAL A 125 -4.93 -7.85 0.80
C VAL A 125 -3.51 -7.44 1.11
N MET A 126 -3.16 -6.23 0.74
CA MET A 126 -1.88 -5.63 1.09
C MET A 126 -2.12 -4.50 2.07
N ILE A 127 -1.54 -4.55 3.27
CA ILE A 127 -1.59 -3.41 4.19
C ILE A 127 -0.21 -2.77 4.18
N TYR A 128 -0.12 -1.55 3.67
CA TYR A 128 1.12 -0.77 3.74
C TYR A 128 1.02 0.26 4.85
N ALA A 129 1.99 0.23 5.75
CA ALA A 129 1.97 1.03 6.95
C ALA A 129 3.19 1.93 7.03
N TYR A 130 2.93 3.23 7.23
CA TYR A 130 3.97 4.23 7.38
C TYR A 130 3.62 5.29 8.42
N ALA A 131 4.67 5.86 9.02
CA ALA A 131 4.66 7.08 9.79
C ALA A 131 4.09 8.25 8.96
N ARG A 132 3.42 9.20 9.62
CA ARG A 132 2.89 10.39 8.94
C ARG A 132 4.02 11.31 8.48
N SER A 133 3.74 12.16 7.50
CA SER A 133 4.60 13.31 7.24
C SER A 133 4.42 14.37 8.33
N SER A 134 5.49 15.08 8.67
CA SER A 134 5.49 16.22 9.60
C SER A 134 6.15 17.46 8.98
N ARG A 135 5.87 18.64 9.53
CA ARG A 135 6.56 19.89 9.17
C ARG A 135 7.85 20.11 9.95
N THR A 136 7.95 19.47 11.10
CA THR A 136 9.13 19.47 11.95
C THR A 136 9.78 18.10 11.89
N PRO A 137 11.11 18.01 11.98
CA PRO A 137 11.75 16.72 12.07
C PRO A 137 11.27 15.97 13.32
N GLU A 138 10.73 14.77 13.14
CA GLU A 138 10.31 13.88 14.22
C GLU A 138 11.51 13.02 14.65
N THR A 139 11.66 12.78 15.95
CA THR A 139 12.81 12.02 16.47
C THR A 139 12.61 10.51 16.33
N ARG A 140 13.72 9.75 16.40
CA ARG A 140 13.68 8.28 16.39
C ARG A 140 12.95 7.77 17.63
N GLY A 141 12.23 6.66 17.50
CA GLY A 141 11.50 6.05 18.62
C GLY A 141 10.13 6.68 18.95
N GLU A 142 9.67 7.68 18.20
CA GLU A 142 8.36 8.29 18.43
C GLU A 142 7.18 7.43 17.95
N TYR A 143 7.43 6.41 17.13
CA TYR A 143 6.40 5.62 16.45
C TYR A 143 6.26 4.20 17.01
N ASP A 144 5.03 3.71 17.09
CA ASP A 144 4.72 2.31 17.40
C ASP A 144 4.90 1.44 16.15
N TRP A 145 6.15 1.11 15.82
CA TRP A 145 6.49 0.25 14.69
C TRP A 145 5.96 -1.17 14.82
N ARG A 146 5.68 -1.64 16.04
CA ARG A 146 5.01 -2.92 16.29
C ARG A 146 3.53 -2.88 15.92
N MET A 147 2.98 -1.68 15.63
CA MET A 147 1.58 -1.46 15.29
C MET A 147 0.63 -2.15 16.26
N SER A 148 0.98 -2.11 17.55
CA SER A 148 0.42 -2.92 18.63
C SER A 148 -1.11 -2.83 18.70
N THR A 149 -1.67 -1.67 18.34
CA THR A 149 -3.12 -1.43 18.34
C THR A 149 -3.72 -1.28 16.94
N THR A 150 -3.00 -0.68 15.98
CA THR A 150 -3.59 -0.32 14.68
C THR A 150 -3.72 -1.52 13.76
N LEU A 151 -2.73 -2.43 13.72
CA LEU A 151 -2.76 -3.58 12.82
C LEU A 151 -3.85 -4.57 13.21
N SER A 152 -3.99 -4.90 14.50
CA SER A 152 -5.03 -5.81 14.99
C SER A 152 -6.44 -5.29 14.72
N LYS A 153 -6.67 -3.98 14.90
CA LYS A 153 -7.93 -3.31 14.54
C LYS A 153 -8.19 -3.29 13.03
N ALA A 154 -7.16 -3.10 12.21
CA ALA A 154 -7.28 -3.15 10.75
C ALA A 154 -7.64 -4.55 10.23
N VAL A 155 -6.95 -5.58 10.73
CA VAL A 155 -7.26 -7.00 10.42
C VAL A 155 -8.67 -7.36 10.88
N SER A 156 -9.09 -6.90 12.06
CA SER A 156 -10.47 -7.09 12.53
C SER A 156 -11.51 -6.42 11.62
N ALA A 157 -11.20 -5.22 11.10
CA ALA A 157 -12.07 -4.53 10.14
C ALA A 157 -12.18 -5.27 8.79
N LEU A 158 -11.09 -5.90 8.33
CA LEU A 158 -11.13 -6.79 7.16
C LEU A 158 -12.04 -8.00 7.42
N ARG A 159 -11.83 -8.72 8.53
CA ARG A 159 -12.65 -9.89 8.88
C ARG A 159 -14.14 -9.55 8.98
N ALA A 160 -14.47 -8.40 9.60
CA ALA A 160 -15.84 -7.91 9.68
C ALA A 160 -16.51 -7.63 8.32
N ARG A 161 -15.73 -7.51 7.24
CA ARG A 161 -16.22 -7.38 5.85
C ARG A 161 -16.09 -8.66 5.03
N GLY A 162 -15.90 -9.82 5.67
CA GLY A 162 -15.88 -11.13 5.02
C GLY A 162 -14.54 -11.51 4.39
N TRP A 163 -13.47 -10.78 4.67
CA TRP A 163 -12.12 -11.17 4.24
C TRP A 163 -11.61 -12.32 5.10
N SER A 164 -11.05 -13.34 4.45
CA SER A 164 -10.49 -14.52 5.11
C SER A 164 -9.05 -14.74 4.64
N PRO A 165 -8.10 -15.09 5.53
CA PRO A 165 -6.73 -15.43 5.14
C PRO A 165 -6.65 -16.55 4.09
N THR A 166 -7.61 -17.48 4.07
CA THR A 166 -7.64 -18.60 3.11
C THR A 166 -8.08 -18.19 1.70
N ARG A 167 -8.81 -17.08 1.55
CA ARG A 167 -9.30 -16.58 0.25
C ARG A 167 -8.56 -15.35 -0.24
N SER A 168 -8.09 -14.55 0.71
CA SER A 168 -7.45 -13.26 0.48
C SER A 168 -6.32 -13.12 1.51
N PRO A 169 -5.20 -13.84 1.32
CA PRO A 169 -4.06 -13.76 2.22
C PRO A 169 -3.57 -12.32 2.42
N LEU A 170 -3.07 -12.06 3.62
CA LEU A 170 -2.49 -10.77 3.98
C LEU A 170 -1.03 -10.69 3.49
N ILE A 171 -0.69 -9.59 2.84
CA ILE A 171 0.66 -9.18 2.47
C ILE A 171 1.01 -7.97 3.34
N GLY A 172 2.07 -8.10 4.12
CA GLY A 172 2.58 -7.01 4.94
C GLY A 172 3.51 -6.11 4.13
N VAL A 173 3.35 -4.80 4.28
CA VAL A 173 4.19 -3.83 3.58
C VAL A 173 4.73 -2.82 4.58
N PRO A 174 5.88 -3.13 5.21
CA PRO A 174 6.50 -2.24 6.18
C PRO A 174 7.05 -0.99 5.49
N GLN A 175 7.23 0.07 6.27
CA GLN A 175 7.90 1.26 5.80
C GLN A 175 9.41 0.99 5.69
N ALA A 176 9.92 0.98 4.46
CA ALA A 176 11.36 0.83 4.19
C ALA A 176 11.98 2.12 3.61
N PHE A 177 11.46 3.28 4.03
CA PHE A 177 11.85 4.60 3.52
C PHE A 177 11.66 5.69 4.58
N GLY A 178 12.24 6.86 4.34
CA GLY A 178 11.98 8.10 5.05
C GLY A 178 12.57 9.27 4.25
N TYR A 179 12.37 10.50 4.70
CA TYR A 179 12.93 11.67 4.02
C TYR A 179 13.17 12.83 4.98
N TRP A 180 14.25 13.58 4.73
CA TRP A 180 14.76 14.59 5.67
C TRP A 180 15.45 15.78 4.99
N PRO A 181 14.74 16.90 4.80
CA PRO A 181 13.34 16.98 4.40
C PRO A 181 13.15 16.55 2.94
N ARG A 182 11.90 16.25 2.57
CA ARG A 182 11.45 16.23 1.18
C ARG A 182 10.94 17.62 0.80
N LEU A 183 11.49 18.19 -0.26
CA LEU A 183 11.02 19.45 -0.81
C LEU A 183 9.86 19.20 -1.78
N PRO A 184 8.90 20.14 -1.87
CA PRO A 184 7.92 20.12 -2.95
C PRO A 184 8.60 20.09 -4.33
N SER A 185 7.94 19.49 -5.32
CA SER A 185 8.37 19.56 -6.71
C SER A 185 8.41 21.01 -7.21
N ALA A 186 9.29 21.28 -8.18
CA ALA A 186 9.38 22.59 -8.85
C ALA A 186 7.97 23.07 -9.28
N GLY A 187 7.57 24.26 -8.81
CA GLY A 187 6.25 24.85 -9.08
C GLY A 187 5.19 24.68 -7.97
N SER A 188 5.49 24.01 -6.86
CA SER A 188 4.60 23.96 -5.68
C SER A 188 5.26 24.58 -4.45
N PRO A 189 5.09 25.89 -4.17
CA PRO A 189 5.70 26.51 -2.99
C PRO A 189 5.14 25.90 -1.70
N GLY A 190 6.02 25.51 -0.78
CA GLY A 190 5.63 24.94 0.51
C GLY A 190 6.82 24.54 1.38
N PRO A 191 6.65 24.39 2.71
CA PRO A 191 7.71 23.95 3.58
C PRO A 191 8.11 22.50 3.27
N GLY A 192 9.39 22.18 3.48
CA GLY A 192 9.87 20.81 3.43
C GLY A 192 9.11 19.91 4.41
N GLN A 193 8.84 18.68 4.01
CA GLN A 193 8.19 17.68 4.85
C GLN A 193 9.22 16.69 5.36
N TYR A 194 9.04 16.20 6.57
CA TYR A 194 9.85 15.14 7.16
C TYR A 194 9.05 13.86 7.26
N ARG A 195 9.74 12.73 7.23
CA ARG A 195 9.18 11.43 7.60
C ARG A 195 10.27 10.57 8.18
N SER A 196 10.09 10.18 9.43
CA SER A 196 11.01 9.30 10.14
C SER A 196 11.12 7.96 9.41
N ALA A 197 12.34 7.60 9.03
CA ALA A 197 12.66 6.22 8.63
C ALA A 197 12.79 5.36 9.90
N PRO A 198 12.33 4.10 9.89
CA PRO A 198 12.63 3.20 10.98
C PRO A 198 14.13 2.88 11.04
N THR A 199 14.62 2.56 12.22
CA THR A 199 15.90 1.89 12.43
C THR A 199 15.84 0.43 11.95
N GLU A 200 16.99 -0.25 11.96
CA GLU A 200 17.08 -1.70 11.66
C GLU A 200 16.11 -2.51 12.52
N SER A 201 16.13 -2.30 13.84
CA SER A 201 15.28 -3.04 14.79
C SER A 201 13.80 -2.67 14.66
N GLU A 202 13.49 -1.41 14.42
CA GLU A 202 12.09 -0.96 14.25
C GLU A 202 11.46 -1.54 12.98
N LEU A 203 12.23 -1.64 11.88
CA LEU A 203 11.76 -2.30 10.66
C LEU A 203 11.53 -3.81 10.88
N ALA A 204 12.45 -4.48 11.60
CA ALA A 204 12.28 -5.89 11.96
C ALA A 204 11.06 -6.11 12.87
N ASP A 205 10.81 -5.21 13.83
CA ASP A 205 9.63 -5.21 14.69
C ASP A 205 8.33 -5.05 13.87
N GLN A 206 8.32 -4.14 12.90
CA GLN A 206 7.17 -3.93 12.02
C GLN A 206 6.87 -5.16 11.15
N ILE A 207 7.91 -5.79 10.59
CA ILE A 207 7.78 -7.03 9.83
C ILE A 207 7.23 -8.16 10.72
N THR A 208 7.78 -8.30 11.93
CA THR A 208 7.31 -9.29 12.91
C THR A 208 5.85 -9.08 13.25
N ALA A 209 5.39 -7.83 13.40
CA ALA A 209 3.99 -7.53 13.65
C ALA A 209 3.07 -8.02 12.52
N TYR A 210 3.46 -7.85 11.26
CA TYR A 210 2.72 -8.41 10.12
C TYR A 210 2.64 -9.93 10.17
N CYS A 211 3.75 -10.60 10.48
CA CYS A 211 3.78 -12.06 10.52
C CYS A 211 2.94 -12.62 11.67
N LYS A 212 2.98 -11.99 12.85
CA LYS A 212 2.05 -12.29 13.97
C LYS A 212 0.59 -12.08 13.59
N ALA A 213 0.29 -11.11 12.71
CA ALA A 213 -1.05 -10.85 12.22
C ALA A 213 -1.52 -11.83 11.11
N GLY A 214 -0.68 -12.80 10.72
CA GLY A 214 -0.99 -13.80 9.70
C GLY A 214 -0.70 -13.34 8.28
N ALA A 215 0.19 -12.36 8.08
CA ALA A 215 0.72 -12.08 6.76
C ALA A 215 1.48 -13.29 6.22
N VAL A 216 1.28 -13.65 4.95
CA VAL A 216 1.97 -14.78 4.28
C VAL A 216 3.15 -14.33 3.42
N SER A 217 3.32 -13.02 3.26
CA SER A 217 4.39 -12.42 2.48
C SER A 217 4.66 -11.00 2.97
N ILE A 218 5.90 -10.54 2.74
CA ILE A 218 6.34 -9.18 3.02
C ILE A 218 6.86 -8.57 1.72
N VAL A 219 6.38 -7.37 1.38
CA VAL A 219 6.85 -6.60 0.23
C VAL A 219 7.37 -5.26 0.75
N GLY A 220 8.61 -4.89 0.45
CA GLY A 220 9.09 -3.55 0.78
C GLY A 220 8.52 -2.52 -0.18
N TYR A 221 7.84 -1.51 0.36
CA TYR A 221 7.29 -0.44 -0.46
C TYR A 221 8.35 0.56 -0.92
N ALA A 222 8.23 0.93 -2.19
CA ALA A 222 9.05 1.90 -2.89
C ALA A 222 8.25 3.15 -3.23
N TRP A 223 8.64 4.31 -2.71
CA TRP A 223 8.13 5.56 -3.25
C TRP A 223 9.08 6.06 -4.36
N ASN A 224 8.59 6.17 -5.60
CA ASN A 224 9.22 6.97 -6.66
C ASN A 224 8.16 7.91 -7.22
N ASP A 225 8.18 9.17 -6.75
CA ASP A 225 7.19 10.18 -7.11
C ASP A 225 7.81 11.45 -7.68
N GLN A 226 8.97 11.33 -8.33
CA GLN A 226 9.64 12.42 -9.05
C GLN A 226 9.92 13.66 -8.18
N SER A 227 9.90 13.54 -6.85
CA SER A 227 10.20 14.66 -5.96
C SER A 227 11.70 15.01 -5.96
N SER A 228 11.99 16.31 -5.96
CA SER A 228 13.34 16.85 -5.83
C SER A 228 13.77 16.88 -4.36
N GLY A 229 14.95 16.33 -4.05
CA GLY A 229 15.52 16.22 -2.71
C GLY A 229 16.30 14.91 -2.57
N HIS A 230 17.00 14.70 -1.44
CA HIS A 230 17.55 13.38 -1.09
C HIS A 230 16.41 12.42 -0.75
N VAL A 231 15.67 12.00 -1.78
CA VAL A 231 14.84 10.81 -1.72
C VAL A 231 15.83 9.66 -1.77
N SER A 232 16.22 9.17 -0.59
CA SER A 232 16.90 7.89 -0.47
C SER A 232 15.93 6.87 -1.03
N GLU A 233 16.05 6.58 -2.32
CA GLU A 233 15.32 5.47 -2.94
C GLU A 233 15.47 4.26 -2.01
N LEU A 234 14.35 3.60 -1.76
CA LEU A 234 14.29 2.17 -1.46
C LEU A 234 15.55 1.55 -0.86
N TYR A 235 15.52 1.15 0.41
CA TYR A 235 16.58 0.29 0.94
C TYR A 235 18.01 0.86 0.85
N ASN A 236 18.28 2.15 0.66
CA ASN A 236 19.70 2.49 0.39
C ASN A 236 20.60 2.50 1.63
N THR A 237 20.04 2.53 2.85
CA THR A 237 20.88 2.33 4.03
C THR A 237 21.06 0.83 4.28
N GLU A 238 22.29 0.46 4.61
CA GLU A 238 22.63 -0.90 5.02
C GLU A 238 21.74 -1.36 6.19
N ALA A 239 21.43 -0.46 7.13
CA ALA A 239 20.56 -0.72 8.26
C ALA A 239 19.14 -1.15 7.85
N LEU A 240 18.51 -0.49 6.87
CA LEU A 240 17.16 -0.86 6.41
C LEU A 240 17.18 -2.19 5.64
N ARG A 241 18.22 -2.45 4.83
CA ARG A 241 18.38 -3.77 4.16
C ARG A 241 18.53 -4.90 5.17
N LYS A 242 19.35 -4.68 6.20
CA LYS A 242 19.58 -5.64 7.27
C LYS A 242 18.30 -5.87 8.08
N GLY A 243 17.59 -4.81 8.46
CA GLY A 243 16.32 -4.89 9.20
C GLY A 243 15.26 -5.67 8.43
N PHE A 244 15.14 -5.41 7.12
CA PHE A 244 14.22 -6.15 6.25
C PHE A 244 14.59 -7.63 6.15
N THR A 245 15.87 -7.93 5.90
CA THR A 245 16.37 -9.30 5.76
C THR A 245 16.18 -10.09 7.05
N THR A 246 16.54 -9.50 8.19
CA THR A 246 16.33 -10.06 9.53
C THR A 246 14.86 -10.33 9.77
N GLY A 247 13.98 -9.33 9.60
CA GLY A 247 12.55 -9.51 9.83
C GLY A 247 11.93 -10.61 8.95
N VAL A 248 12.26 -10.65 7.66
CA VAL A 248 11.73 -11.69 6.75
C VAL A 248 12.26 -13.08 7.11
N ARG A 249 13.53 -13.19 7.51
CA ARG A 249 14.09 -14.46 8.00
C ARG A 249 13.32 -14.93 9.23
N ASP A 250 13.11 -14.06 10.20
CA ASP A 250 12.44 -14.41 11.45
C ASP A 250 10.96 -14.77 11.21
N CYS A 251 10.32 -14.15 10.21
CA CYS A 251 8.99 -14.56 9.73
C CYS A 251 8.96 -15.98 9.19
N ARG A 252 9.94 -16.34 8.34
CA ARG A 252 10.05 -17.67 7.75
C ARG A 252 10.24 -18.74 8.81
N THR A 253 11.10 -18.49 9.80
CA THR A 253 11.41 -19.49 10.83
C THR A 253 10.29 -19.66 11.85
N SER A 254 9.50 -18.62 12.10
CA SER A 254 8.59 -18.59 13.26
C SER A 254 7.10 -18.60 12.91
N TYR A 255 6.72 -18.26 11.67
CA TYR A 255 5.30 -18.09 11.30
C TYR A 255 4.89 -18.70 9.96
N TRP A 256 5.80 -18.86 8.98
CA TRP A 256 5.45 -19.29 7.61
C TRP A 256 5.72 -20.76 7.28
N GLY A 257 6.07 -21.56 8.29
CA GLY A 257 6.49 -22.97 8.17
C GLY A 257 5.87 -23.73 7.02
#